data_AF-A0A257GT96-F1
#
_entry.id   AF-A0A257GT96-F1
#
_cell.length_a   1.000
_cell.length_b   1.000
_cell.length_c   1.000
_cell.angle_alpha   90.00
_cell.angle_beta   90.00
_cell.angle_gamma   90.00
#
_symmetry.space_group_name_H-M   'P 1'
#
loop_
_entity.id
_entity.type
_entity.pdbx_description
1 polymer ?
#
loop_
_entity_poly.entity_id
_entity_poly.type
_entity_poly.pdbx_seq_one_letter_code
_entity_poly.pdbx_strand_id
1 'polypeptide(L)'
;FLTSTVWDPVQDEYGGLVMIYGTLATSIIALLIAVPVSFGIALFLTELSPAWLKRPLGTAIELLAAVPSIVYGMWGLLVFGPVLATYVQQPLQTLLTGVPYLGAFVSGPPVGIGILSAGIILAIMIIPFISAVMRDVFEVTPPLLKESAYGLGATTWEVVSKVVLPYTKTGVIGGIMLGRGRAIG
;
A
#
# COMPACT_ATOMS: atom_id res chain seq x y z
N PHE A 1 -7.20 28.78 -5.78
CA PHE A 1 -7.20 27.30 -5.95
C PHE A 1 -5.84 26.64 -5.71
N LEU A 2 -4.86 26.72 -6.61
CA LEU A 2 -3.60 25.93 -6.49
C LEU A 2 -2.65 26.37 -5.37
N THR A 3 -2.70 27.63 -4.95
CA THR A 3 -1.78 28.22 -3.95
C THR A 3 -2.44 28.50 -2.59
N SER A 4 -3.77 28.57 -2.55
CA SER A 4 -4.51 28.85 -1.32
C SER A 4 -4.69 27.56 -0.51
N THR A 5 -4.46 27.66 0.79
CA THR A 5 -4.72 26.62 1.79
C THR A 5 -6.10 26.74 2.43
N VAL A 6 -6.80 27.87 2.22
CA VAL A 6 -8.09 28.16 2.83
C VAL A 6 -9.20 27.57 1.97
N TRP A 7 -9.99 26.69 2.56
CA TRP A 7 -11.21 26.16 1.97
C TRP A 7 -12.41 26.73 2.73
N ASP A 8 -12.99 27.80 2.20
CA ASP A 8 -14.21 28.43 2.71
C ASP A 8 -15.26 28.58 1.60
N PRO A 9 -16.17 27.60 1.46
CA PRO A 9 -17.26 27.65 0.49
C PRO A 9 -18.31 28.73 0.78
N VAL A 10 -18.34 29.29 2.00
CA VAL A 10 -19.29 30.34 2.39
C VAL A 10 -18.79 31.71 1.93
N GLN A 11 -17.46 31.89 1.86
CA GLN A 11 -16.79 33.10 1.37
C GLN A 11 -16.28 32.98 -0.08
N ASP A 12 -16.69 31.93 -0.81
CA ASP A 12 -16.20 31.61 -2.17
C ASP A 12 -14.67 31.46 -2.30
N GLU A 13 -13.98 31.12 -1.21
CA GLU A 13 -12.54 30.83 -1.21
C GLU A 13 -12.27 29.33 -1.36
N TYR A 14 -11.93 28.91 -2.57
CA TYR A 14 -11.60 27.52 -2.87
C TYR A 14 -10.07 27.33 -2.95
N GLY A 15 -9.44 27.00 -1.83
CA GLY A 15 -8.05 26.58 -1.73
C GLY A 15 -7.91 25.05 -1.76
N GLY A 16 -7.28 24.52 -2.81
CA GLY A 16 -7.14 23.09 -3.03
C GLY A 16 -5.78 22.52 -2.62
N LEU A 17 -4.82 23.37 -2.21
CA LEU A 17 -3.43 22.96 -1.98
C LEU A 17 -3.33 21.85 -0.92
N VAL A 18 -4.05 21.99 0.19
CA VAL A 18 -4.03 21.03 1.31
C VAL A 18 -4.56 19.65 0.87
N MET A 19 -5.64 19.61 0.09
CA MET A 19 -6.21 18.35 -0.41
C MET A 19 -5.29 17.67 -1.41
N ILE A 20 -4.75 18.43 -2.37
CA ILE A 20 -3.81 17.89 -3.37
C ILE A 20 -2.57 17.32 -2.69
N TYR A 21 -1.96 18.10 -1.79
CA TYR A 21 -0.78 17.67 -1.06
C TYR A 21 -1.07 16.47 -0.16
N GLY A 22 -2.17 16.49 0.58
CA GLY A 22 -2.59 15.40 1.46
C GLY A 22 -2.77 14.08 0.71
N THR A 23 -3.49 14.09 -0.41
CA THR A 23 -3.70 12.88 -1.24
C THR A 23 -2.40 12.37 -1.85
N LEU A 24 -1.54 13.26 -2.36
CA LEU A 24 -0.24 12.85 -2.91
C LEU A 24 0.67 12.24 -1.84
N ALA A 25 0.80 12.90 -0.68
CA ALA A 25 1.68 12.46 0.38
C ALA A 25 1.22 11.09 0.96
N THR A 26 -0.07 10.95 1.24
CA THR A 26 -0.65 9.69 1.73
C THR A 26 -0.52 8.56 0.71
N SER A 27 -0.79 8.83 -0.58
CA SER A 27 -0.66 7.84 -1.67
C SER A 27 0.78 7.37 -1.86
N ILE A 28 1.76 8.26 -1.76
CA ILE A 28 3.19 7.90 -1.88
C ILE A 28 3.59 6.98 -0.73
N ILE A 29 3.24 7.34 0.51
CA ILE A 29 3.53 6.52 1.69
C ILE A 29 2.86 5.14 1.55
N ALA A 30 1.61 5.12 1.11
CA ALA A 30 0.86 3.89 0.92
C ALA A 30 1.54 2.96 -0.10
N LEU A 31 1.97 3.48 -1.25
CA LEU A 31 2.63 2.69 -2.29
C LEU A 31 4.01 2.19 -1.84
N LEU A 32 4.79 3.02 -1.14
CA LEU A 32 6.10 2.62 -0.62
C LEU A 32 6.01 1.40 0.31
N ILE A 33 4.93 1.28 1.07
CA ILE A 33 4.68 0.14 1.96
C ILE A 33 4.02 -1.01 1.18
N ALA A 34 2.97 -0.71 0.43
CA ALA A 34 2.12 -1.75 -0.17
C ALA A 34 2.83 -2.52 -1.27
N VAL A 35 3.61 -1.86 -2.14
CA VAL A 35 4.27 -2.52 -3.27
C VAL A 35 5.24 -3.63 -2.83
N PRO A 36 6.21 -3.40 -1.94
CA PRO A 36 7.14 -4.45 -1.53
C PRO A 36 6.44 -5.58 -0.76
N VAL A 37 5.48 -5.25 0.11
CA VAL A 37 4.68 -6.26 0.85
C VAL A 37 3.86 -7.11 -0.11
N SER A 38 3.22 -6.47 -1.08
CA SER A 38 2.37 -7.16 -2.06
C SER A 38 3.17 -8.06 -2.98
N PHE A 39 4.37 -7.61 -3.39
CA PHE A 39 5.30 -8.42 -4.16
C PHE A 39 5.73 -9.67 -3.39
N GLY A 40 6.05 -9.53 -2.09
CA GLY A 40 6.39 -10.67 -1.24
C GLY A 40 5.26 -11.69 -1.11
N ILE A 41 4.03 -11.22 -0.92
CA ILE A 41 2.83 -12.08 -0.85
C ILE A 41 2.61 -12.80 -2.19
N ALA A 42 2.70 -12.08 -3.31
CA ALA A 42 2.51 -12.66 -4.64
C ALA A 42 3.58 -13.72 -4.93
N LEU A 43 4.86 -13.40 -4.70
CA LEU A 43 5.98 -14.32 -4.85
C LEU A 43 5.78 -15.58 -4.00
N PHE A 44 5.40 -15.42 -2.73
CA PHE A 44 5.14 -16.54 -1.85
C PHE A 44 4.05 -17.44 -2.42
N LEU A 45 2.90 -16.89 -2.83
CA LEU A 45 1.78 -17.69 -3.36
C LEU A 45 2.07 -18.36 -4.69
N THR A 46 2.93 -17.78 -5.53
CA THR A 46 3.22 -18.33 -6.85
C THR A 46 4.34 -19.37 -6.86
N GLU A 47 5.40 -19.16 -6.08
CA GLU A 47 6.64 -19.95 -6.19
C GLU A 47 7.02 -20.72 -4.92
N LEU A 48 6.62 -20.27 -3.73
CA LEU A 48 7.05 -20.88 -2.45
C LEU A 48 5.92 -21.64 -1.73
N SER A 49 4.67 -21.31 -2.02
CA SER A 49 3.52 -21.79 -1.27
C SER A 49 3.22 -23.25 -1.58
N PRO A 50 3.02 -24.11 -0.56
CA PRO A 50 2.61 -25.49 -0.81
C PRO A 50 1.19 -25.54 -1.40
N ALA A 51 0.93 -26.54 -2.25
CA ALA A 51 -0.30 -26.61 -3.05
C ALA A 51 -1.60 -26.56 -2.22
N TRP A 52 -1.59 -27.07 -0.99
CA TRP A 52 -2.72 -27.06 -0.07
C TRP A 52 -3.02 -25.67 0.51
N LEU A 53 -2.01 -24.80 0.60
CA LEU A 53 -2.12 -23.46 1.20
C LEU A 53 -2.40 -22.38 0.14
N LYS A 54 -1.98 -22.61 -1.11
CA LYS A 54 -2.15 -21.66 -2.22
C LYS A 54 -3.61 -21.25 -2.43
N ARG A 55 -4.54 -22.22 -2.45
CA ARG A 55 -5.97 -21.97 -2.65
C ARG A 55 -6.60 -21.15 -1.51
N PRO A 56 -6.55 -21.57 -0.23
CA PRO A 56 -7.20 -20.82 0.84
C PRO A 56 -6.62 -19.42 1.03
N LEU A 57 -5.29 -19.25 0.94
CA LEU A 57 -4.69 -17.91 1.05
C LEU A 57 -5.06 -17.01 -0.13
N GLY A 58 -5.06 -17.56 -1.35
CA GLY A 58 -5.51 -16.83 -2.54
C GLY A 58 -6.92 -16.30 -2.39
N THR A 59 -7.86 -17.18 -1.97
CA THR A 59 -9.25 -16.79 -1.70
C THR A 59 -9.34 -15.75 -0.57
N ALA A 60 -8.59 -15.90 0.52
CA ALA A 60 -8.61 -14.93 1.60
C ALA A 60 -8.17 -13.53 1.15
N ILE A 61 -7.13 -13.44 0.31
CA ILE A 61 -6.64 -12.18 -0.24
C ILE A 61 -7.65 -11.56 -1.21
N GLU A 62 -8.27 -12.36 -2.08
CA GLU A 62 -9.31 -11.90 -2.99
C GLU A 62 -10.54 -11.37 -2.23
N LEU A 63 -10.95 -12.07 -1.16
CA LEU A 63 -12.03 -11.62 -0.28
C LEU A 63 -11.67 -10.32 0.45
N LEU A 64 -10.43 -10.19 0.95
CA LEU A 64 -9.94 -8.95 1.55
C LEU A 64 -9.91 -7.79 0.55
N ALA A 65 -9.56 -8.06 -0.70
CA ALA A 65 -9.56 -7.06 -1.79
C ALA A 65 -10.96 -6.64 -2.23
N ALA A 66 -11.98 -7.45 -1.94
CA ALA A 66 -13.39 -7.19 -2.21
C ALA A 66 -14.08 -6.37 -1.11
N VAL A 67 -13.45 -6.22 0.07
CA VAL A 67 -13.99 -5.40 1.17
C VAL A 67 -14.14 -3.94 0.69
N PRO A 68 -15.30 -3.29 0.90
CA PRO A 68 -15.50 -1.89 0.51
C PRO A 68 -14.52 -0.95 1.20
N SER A 69 -14.02 0.06 0.47
CA SER A 69 -13.04 1.03 0.97
C SER A 69 -13.52 1.79 2.21
N ILE A 70 -14.82 2.09 2.30
CA ILE A 70 -15.42 2.77 3.46
C ILE A 70 -15.24 1.98 4.76
N VAL A 71 -15.22 0.64 4.69
CA VAL A 71 -15.02 -0.22 5.87
C VAL A 71 -13.61 -0.04 6.40
N TYR A 72 -12.61 -0.04 5.51
CA TYR A 72 -11.22 0.25 5.89
C TYR A 72 -11.04 1.69 6.40
N GLY A 73 -11.74 2.66 5.81
CA GLY A 73 -11.73 4.05 6.26
C GLY A 73 -12.31 4.23 7.67
N MET A 74 -13.49 3.66 7.93
CA MET A 74 -14.13 3.70 9.25
C MET A 74 -13.35 2.91 10.29
N TRP A 75 -12.87 1.70 9.96
CA TRP A 75 -11.99 0.92 10.85
C TRP A 75 -10.69 1.67 11.14
N GLY A 76 -10.12 2.30 10.11
CA GLY A 76 -8.94 3.14 10.20
C GLY A 76 -9.12 4.31 11.16
N LEU A 77 -10.27 4.98 11.10
CA LEU A 77 -10.59 6.12 11.98
C LEU A 77 -10.97 5.69 13.40
N LEU A 78 -11.80 4.65 13.55
CA LEU A 78 -12.41 4.28 14.83
C LEU A 78 -11.56 3.31 15.66
N VAL A 79 -10.74 2.48 15.01
CA VAL A 79 -9.95 1.44 15.69
C VAL A 79 -8.47 1.74 15.56
N PHE A 80 -7.98 1.90 14.33
CA PHE A 80 -6.55 2.07 14.09
C PHE A 80 -6.05 3.46 14.53
N GLY A 81 -6.83 4.52 14.32
CA GLY A 81 -6.52 5.89 14.72
C GLY A 81 -6.20 6.02 16.20
N PRO A 82 -7.09 5.57 17.12
CA PRO A 82 -6.82 5.57 18.56
C PRO A 82 -5.62 4.72 18.97
N VAL A 83 -5.45 3.53 18.36
CA VAL A 83 -4.31 2.64 18.61
C VAL A 83 -3.01 3.33 18.19
N LEU A 84 -2.97 3.90 17.00
CA LEU A 84 -1.78 4.55 16.47
C LEU A 84 -1.49 5.85 17.23
N ALA A 85 -2.51 6.59 17.66
CA ALA A 85 -2.34 7.74 18.55
C ALA A 85 -1.67 7.33 19.87
N THR A 86 -2.12 6.23 20.48
CA THR A 86 -1.63 5.77 21.79
C THR A 86 -0.24 5.14 21.71
N TYR A 87 -0.02 4.26 20.73
CA TYR A 87 1.20 3.44 20.65
C TYR A 87 2.29 4.00 19.73
N VAL A 88 1.94 4.89 18.79
CA VAL A 88 2.91 5.46 17.85
C VAL A 88 3.05 6.96 18.04
N GLN A 89 1.96 7.73 18.05
CA GLN A 89 2.05 9.19 18.18
C GLN A 89 2.56 9.64 19.55
N GLN A 90 2.04 9.10 20.66
CA GLN A 90 2.52 9.51 21.99
C GLN A 90 4.02 9.20 22.22
N PRO A 91 4.53 7.99 21.90
CA PRO A 91 5.96 7.71 22.03
C PRO A 91 6.81 8.55 21.07
N LEU A 92 6.34 8.73 19.83
CA LEU A 92 7.06 9.50 18.81
C LEU A 92 7.09 11.00 19.16
N GLN A 93 6.01 11.56 19.70
CA GLN A 93 5.97 12.93 20.23
C GLN A 93 6.91 13.10 21.41
N THR A 94 6.96 12.12 22.32
CA THR A 94 7.85 12.14 23.49
C THR A 94 9.33 11.99 23.10
N LEU A 95 9.63 11.26 22.02
CA LEU A 95 10.99 11.11 21.48
C LEU A 95 11.43 12.30 20.61
N LEU A 96 10.49 13.03 19.99
CA LEU A 96 10.75 14.17 19.09
C LEU A 96 10.61 15.54 19.75
N THR A 97 10.33 15.61 21.06
CA THR A 97 10.42 16.87 21.81
C THR A 97 11.86 17.41 21.76
N GLY A 98 12.09 18.38 20.87
CA GLY A 98 13.38 19.07 20.74
C GLY A 98 13.99 19.12 19.33
N VAL A 99 13.41 18.44 18.32
CA VAL A 99 13.94 18.47 16.94
C VAL A 99 13.11 19.43 16.06
N PRO A 100 13.66 20.57 15.61
CA PRO A 100 12.97 21.46 14.68
C PRO A 100 12.65 20.73 13.36
N TYR A 101 11.57 21.11 12.68
CA TYR A 101 11.02 20.50 11.46
C TYR A 101 10.32 19.15 11.63
N LEU A 102 10.85 18.19 12.38
CA LEU A 102 10.18 16.89 12.63
C LEU A 102 8.98 17.01 13.57
N GLY A 103 9.04 17.94 14.52
CA GLY A 103 7.90 18.28 15.37
C GLY A 103 6.69 18.72 14.56
N ALA A 104 6.85 19.43 13.44
CA ALA A 104 5.76 19.92 12.59
C ALA A 104 5.02 18.80 11.81
N PHE A 105 5.69 17.68 11.54
CA PHE A 105 5.06 16.50 10.92
C PHE A 105 4.22 15.68 11.91
N VAL A 106 4.42 15.89 13.21
CA VAL A 106 3.78 15.15 14.31
C VAL A 106 2.94 16.09 15.22
N SER A 107 3.04 17.42 15.01
CA SER A 107 2.28 18.43 15.75
C SER A 107 1.02 18.84 14.99
N GLY A 108 -0.10 18.72 15.69
CA GLY A 108 -1.45 18.94 15.19
C GLY A 108 -2.44 18.34 16.18
N PRO A 109 -3.74 18.68 16.09
CA PRO A 109 -4.76 18.13 16.99
C PRO A 109 -4.65 16.59 17.05
N PRO A 110 -4.66 15.98 18.25
CA PRO A 110 -4.42 14.55 18.45
C PRO A 110 -5.66 13.75 18.05
N VAL A 111 -5.99 13.77 16.77
CA VAL A 111 -7.10 12.98 16.21
C VAL A 111 -6.58 11.64 15.66
N GLY A 112 -5.28 11.35 15.71
CA GLY A 112 -4.74 10.14 15.09
C GLY A 112 -4.83 10.14 13.55
N ILE A 113 -5.23 11.27 12.94
CA ILE A 113 -5.36 11.51 11.50
C ILE A 113 -4.12 12.27 11.00
N GLY A 114 -2.94 11.68 11.16
CA GLY A 114 -1.72 12.21 10.54
C GLY A 114 -1.59 11.69 9.10
N ILE A 115 -0.87 12.41 8.24
CA ILE A 115 -0.55 11.94 6.87
C ILE A 115 0.06 10.51 6.90
N LEU A 116 0.86 10.21 7.93
CA LEU A 116 1.43 8.88 8.12
C LEU A 116 0.38 7.81 8.44
N SER A 117 -0.58 8.09 9.35
CA SER A 117 -1.60 7.10 9.73
C SER A 117 -2.55 6.83 8.56
N ALA A 118 -2.98 7.89 7.86
CA ALA A 118 -3.79 7.79 6.67
C ALA A 118 -3.06 6.99 5.58
N GLY A 119 -1.77 7.24 5.37
CA GLY A 119 -0.94 6.47 4.44
C GLY A 119 -0.83 4.98 4.81
N ILE A 120 -0.74 4.63 6.10
CA ILE A 120 -0.68 3.23 6.56
C ILE A 120 -2.03 2.54 6.40
N ILE A 121 -3.14 3.17 6.79
CA ILE A 121 -4.49 2.64 6.59
C ILE A 121 -4.70 2.35 5.10
N LEU A 122 -4.30 3.29 4.25
CA LEU A 122 -4.39 3.17 2.81
C LEU A 122 -3.50 2.05 2.27
N ALA A 123 -2.29 1.87 2.81
CA ALA A 123 -1.42 0.75 2.48
C ALA A 123 -2.11 -0.59 2.77
N ILE A 124 -2.68 -0.76 3.97
CA ILE A 124 -3.38 -1.98 4.39
C ILE A 124 -4.54 -2.29 3.43
N MET A 125 -5.27 -1.26 3.01
CA MET A 125 -6.38 -1.41 2.07
C MET A 125 -5.92 -1.86 0.67
N ILE A 126 -4.84 -1.29 0.12
CA ILE A 126 -4.40 -1.59 -1.25
C ILE A 126 -3.53 -2.85 -1.36
N ILE A 127 -2.91 -3.32 -0.27
CA ILE A 127 -2.10 -4.55 -0.25
C ILE A 127 -2.84 -5.76 -0.83
N PRO A 128 -4.01 -6.19 -0.31
CA PRO A 128 -4.65 -7.40 -0.81
C PRO A 128 -5.02 -7.30 -2.29
N PHE A 129 -5.37 -6.10 -2.75
CA PHE A 129 -5.66 -5.83 -4.16
C PHE A 129 -4.41 -5.96 -5.03
N ILE A 130 -3.31 -5.27 -4.69
CA ILE A 130 -2.06 -5.34 -5.46
C ILE A 130 -1.49 -6.76 -5.42
N SER A 131 -1.57 -7.46 -4.28
CA SER A 131 -1.15 -8.86 -4.16
C SER A 131 -1.92 -9.80 -5.07
N ALA A 132 -3.25 -9.68 -5.15
CA ALA A 132 -4.07 -10.50 -6.04
C ALA A 132 -3.68 -10.25 -7.51
N VAL A 133 -3.61 -8.99 -7.92
CA VAL A 133 -3.24 -8.63 -9.30
C VAL A 133 -1.81 -9.08 -9.64
N MET A 134 -0.84 -8.88 -8.74
CA MET A 134 0.54 -9.33 -8.96
C MET A 134 0.64 -10.85 -9.07
N ARG A 135 -0.08 -11.60 -8.24
CA ARG A 135 -0.15 -13.06 -8.32
C ARG A 135 -0.68 -13.49 -9.70
N ASP A 136 -1.80 -12.93 -10.14
CA ASP A 136 -2.40 -13.28 -11.44
C ASP A 136 -1.43 -12.99 -12.59
N VAL A 137 -0.74 -11.85 -12.52
CA VAL A 137 0.28 -11.44 -13.47
C VAL A 137 1.48 -12.40 -13.49
N PHE A 138 1.97 -12.85 -12.33
CA PHE A 138 3.05 -13.83 -12.22
C PHE A 138 2.66 -15.22 -12.73
N GLU A 139 1.39 -15.60 -12.60
CA GLU A 139 0.89 -16.87 -13.14
C GLU A 139 0.82 -16.89 -14.67
N VAL A 140 0.88 -15.73 -15.35
CA VAL A 140 0.97 -15.65 -16.82
C VAL A 140 2.32 -16.12 -17.35
N THR A 141 3.39 -16.11 -16.54
CA THR A 141 4.72 -16.55 -17.01
C THR A 141 4.71 -18.05 -17.37
N PRO A 142 5.09 -18.41 -18.61
CA PRO A 142 5.10 -19.79 -19.07
C PRO A 142 5.92 -20.70 -18.14
N PRO A 143 5.39 -21.85 -17.69
CA PRO A 143 6.11 -22.79 -16.82
C PRO A 143 7.44 -23.23 -17.41
N LEU A 144 7.52 -23.41 -18.74
CA LEU A 144 8.73 -23.80 -19.44
C LEU A 144 9.92 -22.85 -19.16
N LEU A 145 9.69 -21.53 -19.09
CA LEU A 145 10.76 -20.57 -18.79
C LEU A 145 11.26 -20.73 -17.35
N LYS A 146 10.36 -21.04 -16.41
CA LYS A 146 10.68 -21.24 -14.99
C LYS A 146 11.41 -22.56 -14.78
N GLU A 147 10.89 -23.65 -15.33
CA GLU A 147 11.49 -24.98 -15.28
C GLU A 147 12.86 -25.03 -15.96
N SER A 148 13.03 -24.33 -17.09
CA SER A 148 14.34 -24.21 -17.74
C SER A 148 15.36 -23.50 -16.86
N ALA A 149 14.95 -22.43 -16.18
CA ALA A 149 15.83 -21.70 -15.26
C ALA A 149 16.20 -22.55 -14.03
N TYR A 150 15.23 -23.28 -13.45
CA TYR A 150 15.51 -24.26 -12.39
C TYR A 150 16.45 -25.38 -12.88
N GLY A 151 16.29 -25.84 -14.13
CA GLY A 151 17.18 -26.84 -14.76
C GLY A 151 18.62 -26.36 -14.98
N LEU A 152 18.84 -25.05 -15.03
CA LEU A 152 20.17 -24.42 -15.06
C LEU A 152 20.76 -24.20 -13.65
N GLY A 153 20.07 -24.65 -12.59
CA GLY A 153 20.50 -24.49 -11.20
C GLY A 153 20.15 -23.14 -10.58
N ALA A 154 19.26 -22.35 -11.19
CA ALA A 154 18.83 -21.08 -10.62
C ALA A 154 18.02 -21.29 -9.33
N THR A 155 18.25 -20.41 -8.35
CA THR A 155 17.45 -20.38 -7.12
C THR A 155 16.07 -19.77 -7.36
N THR A 156 15.11 -20.02 -6.46
CA THR A 156 13.75 -19.43 -6.54
C THR A 156 13.77 -17.90 -6.65
N TRP A 157 14.66 -17.25 -5.88
CA TRP A 157 14.85 -15.81 -5.97
C TRP A 157 15.35 -15.37 -7.36
N GLU A 158 16.29 -16.10 -7.96
CA GLU A 158 16.80 -15.79 -9.29
C GLU A 158 15.78 -16.03 -10.39
N VAL A 159 14.99 -17.10 -10.30
CA VAL A 159 13.89 -17.34 -11.25
C VAL A 159 12.90 -16.19 -11.19
N VAL A 160 12.51 -15.74 -10.00
CA VAL A 160 11.57 -14.63 -9.87
C VAL A 160 12.16 -13.32 -10.36
N SER A 161 13.37 -12.97 -9.92
CA SER A 161 13.97 -11.66 -10.23
C SER A 161 14.52 -11.55 -11.65
N LYS A 162 15.02 -12.64 -12.26
CA LYS A 162 15.63 -12.63 -13.59
C LYS A 162 14.70 -13.14 -14.71
N VAL A 163 13.65 -13.90 -14.39
CA VAL A 163 12.74 -14.49 -15.40
C VAL A 163 11.32 -13.96 -15.25
N VAL A 164 10.68 -14.17 -14.09
CA VAL A 164 9.27 -13.81 -13.88
C VAL A 164 9.05 -12.30 -13.90
N LEU A 165 9.82 -11.54 -13.10
CA LEU A 165 9.66 -10.10 -12.97
C LEU A 165 9.92 -9.35 -14.29
N PRO A 166 10.98 -9.65 -15.07
CA PRO A 166 11.18 -9.00 -16.38
C PRO A 166 10.09 -9.37 -17.40
N TYR A 167 9.61 -10.61 -17.38
CA TYR A 167 8.53 -11.07 -18.26
C TYR A 167 7.20 -10.36 -17.96
N THR A 168 6.95 -10.08 -16.67
CA THR A 168 5.67 -9.55 -16.19
C THR A 168 5.70 -8.06 -15.83
N LYS A 169 6.81 -7.36 -16.11
CA LYS A 169 7.02 -5.96 -15.70
C LYS A 169 5.88 -5.02 -16.05
N THR A 170 5.27 -5.19 -17.23
CA THR A 170 4.15 -4.36 -17.69
C THR A 170 2.88 -4.64 -16.89
N GLY A 171 2.61 -5.91 -16.57
CA GLY A 171 1.50 -6.31 -15.71
C GLY A 171 1.67 -5.83 -14.27
N VAL A 172 2.89 -5.91 -13.72
CA VAL A 172 3.21 -5.41 -12.38
C VAL A 172 3.01 -3.89 -12.29
N ILE A 173 3.52 -3.14 -13.26
CA ILE A 173 3.30 -1.68 -13.33
C ILE A 173 1.81 -1.37 -13.46
N GLY A 174 1.07 -2.13 -14.27
CA GLY A 174 -0.38 -2.03 -14.38
C GLY A 174 -1.09 -2.24 -13.04
N GLY A 175 -0.73 -3.29 -12.30
CA GLY A 175 -1.29 -3.57 -10.98
C GLY A 175 -1.01 -2.47 -9.94
N ILE A 176 0.22 -1.92 -9.95
CA ILE A 176 0.59 -0.79 -9.09
C ILE A 176 -0.23 0.46 -9.45
N MET A 177 -0.41 0.75 -10.74
CA MET A 177 -1.20 1.89 -11.20
C MET A 177 -2.69 1.74 -10.85
N LEU A 178 -3.24 0.53 -10.97
CA LEU A 178 -4.61 0.23 -10.53
C LEU A 178 -4.75 0.39 -9.01
N GLY A 179 -3.76 -0.08 -8.23
CA GLY A 179 -3.71 0.12 -6.79
C GLY A 179 -3.65 1.61 -6.40
N ARG A 180 -2.87 2.41 -7.14
CA ARG A 180 -2.84 3.87 -6.97
C ARG A 180 -4.18 4.51 -7.32
N GLY A 181 -4.87 4.04 -8.36
CA GLY A 181 -6.21 4.52 -8.71
C GLY A 181 -7.21 4.37 -7.56
N ARG A 182 -7.14 3.25 -6.84
CA ARG A 182 -7.94 2.99 -5.62
C ARG A 182 -7.53 3.79 -4.39
N ALA A 183 -6.33 4.36 -4.40
CA ALA A 183 -5.81 5.19 -3.32
C ALA A 183 -6.21 6.67 -3.45
N ILE A 184 -6.51 7.10 -4.68
CA ILE A 184 -6.82 8.50 -5.00
C ILE A 184 -8.33 8.77 -5.02
N GLY A 185 -9.15 7.78 -5.41
CA GLY A 185 -10.61 7.88 -5.48
C GLY A 185 -11.30 7.18 -4.32
#